data_AF-D8J3E8-F1
#
_entry.id   AF-D8J3E8-F1
#
_cell.length_a   1.000
_cell.length_b   1.000
_cell.length_c   1.000
_cell.angle_alpha   90.00
_cell.angle_beta   90.00
_cell.angle_gamma   90.00
#
_symmetry.space_group_name_H-M   'P 1'
#
loop_
_entity.id
_entity.type
_entity.pdbx_description
1 polymer ?
#
loop_
_entity_poly.entity_id
_entity_poly.type
_entity_poly.pdbx_seq_one_letter_code
_entity_poly.pdbx_strand_id
1 'polypeptide(L)' 'MTQELHAVQHDYRDVILNTSHTHQGEWCLESLFCRGAAERIRELTYRLRDFDGVRRVKVMVIRDSVE' A
#
# COMPACT_ATOMS: atom_id res chain seq x y z
N MET A 1 -4.84 5.00 11.15
CA MET A 1 -5.39 4.46 9.90
C MET A 1 -6.92 4.50 9.97
N THR A 2 -7.61 4.90 8.90
CA THR A 2 -9.08 4.89 8.84
C THR A 2 -9.59 3.49 8.53
N GLN A 3 -10.84 3.18 8.90
CA GLN A 3 -11.43 1.86 8.64
C GLN A 3 -11.56 1.58 7.13
N GLU A 4 -11.77 2.61 6.32
CA GLU A 4 -11.90 2.48 4.86
C GLU A 4 -10.57 2.11 4.19
N LEU A 5 -9.45 2.73 4.61
CA LEU A 5 -8.12 2.35 4.12
C LEU A 5 -7.80 0.89 4.48
N HIS A 6 -8.13 0.48 5.70
CA HIS A 6 -7.94 -0.90 6.14
C HIS A 6 -8.80 -1.89 5.34
N ALA A 7 -10.03 -1.53 5.02
CA ALA A 7 -10.90 -2.37 4.18
C ALA A 7 -10.30 -2.58 2.78
N VAL A 8 -9.78 -1.52 2.15
CA VAL A 8 -9.08 -1.65 0.87
C VAL A 8 -7.86 -2.55 1.02
N GLN A 9 -7.00 -2.33 2.00
CA GLN A 9 -5.83 -3.21 2.17
C GLN A 9 -6.23 -4.67 2.36
N HIS A 10 -7.32 -4.94 3.09
CA HIS A 10 -7.83 -6.29 3.25
C HIS A 10 -8.30 -6.93 1.93
N ASP A 11 -8.90 -6.15 1.02
CA ASP A 11 -9.29 -6.61 -0.32
C ASP A 11 -8.08 -6.99 -1.21
N TYR A 12 -6.89 -6.48 -0.89
CA TYR A 12 -5.63 -6.78 -1.60
C TYR A 12 -4.65 -7.62 -0.76
N ARG A 13 -5.15 -8.33 0.27
CA ARG A 13 -4.32 -9.23 1.11
C ARG A 13 -3.63 -10.36 0.32
N ASP A 14 -4.10 -10.64 -0.90
CA ASP A 14 -3.49 -11.59 -1.83
C ASP A 14 -2.12 -11.11 -2.35
N VAL A 15 -1.90 -9.79 -2.40
CA VAL A 15 -0.65 -9.19 -2.87
C VAL A 15 0.14 -8.44 -1.79
N ILE A 16 -0.50 -8.03 -0.68
CA ILE A 16 0.17 -7.37 0.45
C ILE A 16 0.76 -8.42 1.39
N LEU A 17 2.08 -8.48 1.47
CA LEU A 17 2.82 -9.40 2.35
C LEU A 17 2.97 -8.85 3.76
N ASN A 18 3.22 -7.54 3.89
CA ASN A 18 3.21 -6.87 5.18
C ASN A 18 2.81 -5.41 5.06
N THR A 19 2.41 -4.86 6.20
CA THR A 19 2.17 -3.44 6.42
C THR A 19 3.03 -2.96 7.60
N SER A 20 3.79 -1.88 7.39
CA SER A 20 4.48 -1.15 8.45
C SER A 20 3.89 0.26 8.56
N HIS A 21 3.32 0.58 9.72
CA HIS A 21 2.64 1.85 9.97
C HIS A 21 3.30 2.58 11.14
N THR A 22 3.70 3.84 10.94
CA THR A 22 4.32 4.68 11.96
C THR A 22 3.57 6.00 12.08
N HIS A 23 3.29 6.42 13.31
CA HIS A 23 2.66 7.71 13.60
C HIS A 23 3.71 8.80 13.82
N GLN A 24 3.46 9.99 13.27
CA GLN A 24 4.24 11.20 13.49
C GLN A 24 3.28 12.39 13.68
N GLY A 25 2.96 12.67 14.94
CA GLY A 25 1.89 13.62 15.28
C GLY A 25 0.55 13.13 14.72
N GLU A 26 -0.15 13.99 13.97
CA GLU A 26 -1.41 13.64 13.30
C GLU A 26 -1.21 12.85 11.99
N TRP A 27 0.04 12.76 11.50
CA TRP A 27 0.35 12.04 10.28
C TRP A 27 0.66 10.58 10.55
N CYS A 28 0.42 9.76 9.54
CA CYS A 28 0.95 8.41 9.50
C CYS A 28 1.75 8.21 8.22
N LEU A 29 2.84 7.47 8.35
CA LEU A 29 3.56 6.88 7.23
C LEU A 29 3.28 5.39 7.23
N GLU A 30 2.79 4.88 6.10
CA GLU A 30 2.50 3.48 5.93
C GLU A 30 3.22 2.92 4.72
N SER A 31 3.89 1.78 4.90
CA SER A 31 4.60 1.05 3.87
C SER A 31 3.96 -0.32 3.69
N LEU A 32 3.57 -0.63 2.45
CA LEU A 32 3.02 -1.92 2.06
C LEU A 32 4.09 -2.66 1.25
N PHE A 33 4.51 -3.84 1.73
CA PHE A 33 5.40 -4.70 0.95
C PHE A 33 4.55 -5.65 0.11
N CYS A 34 4.57 -5.48 -1.21
CA CYS A 34 3.69 -6.21 -2.11
C CYS A 34 4.45 -7.16 -3.05
N ARG A 35 3.86 -8.32 -3.33
CA ARG A 35 4.34 -9.27 -4.34
C ARG A 35 3.15 -9.85 -5.10
N GLY A 36 3.21 -9.80 -6.43
CA GLY A 36 2.14 -10.29 -7.28
C GLY A 36 2.12 -9.62 -8.65
N ALA A 37 1.02 -9.78 -9.38
CA ALA A 37 0.84 -9.19 -10.70
C ALA A 37 0.94 -7.66 -10.64
N ALA A 38 1.73 -7.08 -11.56
CA ALA A 38 1.92 -5.63 -11.63
C ALA A 38 0.61 -4.86 -11.84
N GLU A 39 -0.38 -5.45 -12.51
CA GLU A 39 -1.71 -4.87 -12.65
C GLU A 39 -2.44 -4.75 -11.31
N ARG A 40 -2.48 -5.82 -10.52
CA ARG A 40 -3.14 -5.84 -9.20
C ARG A 40 -2.53 -4.84 -8.22
N ILE A 41 -1.19 -4.73 -8.23
CA ILE A 41 -0.46 -3.74 -7.40
C ILE A 41 -0.72 -2.30 -7.88
N ARG A 42 -0.88 -2.08 -9.19
CA ARG A 42 -1.24 -0.76 -9.75
C ARG A 42 -2.66 -0.36 -9.35
N GLU A 43 -3.60 -1.29 -9.42
CA GLU A 43 -4.98 -1.08 -8.99
C GLU A 43 -5.04 -0.67 -7.50
N LEU A 44 -4.36 -1.41 -6.63
CA LEU A 44 -4.19 -1.05 -5.21
C LEU A 44 -3.64 0.37 -5.05
N THR A 45 -2.58 0.71 -5.81
CA THR A 45 -1.96 2.04 -5.75
C THR A 45 -2.95 3.14 -6.14
N TYR A 46 -3.78 2.93 -7.16
CA TYR A 46 -4.80 3.89 -7.56
C TYR A 46 -5.87 4.06 -6.48
N ARG A 47 -6.37 2.96 -5.93
CA ARG A 47 -7.35 3.01 -4.83
C ARG A 47 -6.81 3.75 -3.61
N LEU A 48 -5.56 3.52 -3.23
CA LEU A 48 -4.94 4.22 -2.09
C LEU A 48 -4.78 5.73 -2.35
N ARG A 49 -4.55 6.15 -3.59
CA ARG A 49 -4.42 7.58 -3.95
C ARG A 49 -5.74 8.34 -3.93
N ASP A 50 -6.87 7.62 -4.03
CA ASP A 50 -8.20 8.21 -4.14
C ASP A 50 -8.82 8.56 -2.77
N PHE A 51 -8.15 8.22 -1.67
CA PHE A 51 -8.59 8.58 -0.33
C PHE A 51 -8.22 10.02 0.01
N ASP A 52 -9.19 10.82 0.45
CA ASP A 52 -8.99 12.20 0.95
C ASP A 52 -7.91 12.29 2.04
N GLY A 53 -7.81 11.25 2.88
CA GLY A 53 -6.82 11.16 3.96
C GLY A 53 -5.40 10.82 3.51
N VAL A 54 -5.18 10.47 2.24
CA VAL A 54 -3.87 10.05 1.72
C VAL A 54 -3.19 11.18 0.98
N ARG A 55 -2.19 11.78 1.63
CA ARG A 55 -1.44 12.90 1.04
C ARG A 55 -0.51 12.49 -0.11
N ARG A 56 0.08 11.29 -0.04
CA ARG A 56 1.07 10.85 -1.03
C ARG A 56 1.23 9.33 -1.04
N VAL A 57 1.27 8.77 -2.24
CA VAL A 57 1.64 7.36 -2.47
C VAL A 57 2.85 7.28 -3.40
N LYS A 58 3.93 6.67 -2.93
CA LYS A 58 5.15 6.42 -3.72
C LYS A 58 5.32 4.91 -3.91
N VAL A 59 5.49 4.48 -5.15
CA VAL A 59 5.79 3.08 -5.49
C VAL A 59 7.28 2.94 -5.75
N MET A 60 7.90 1.95 -5.14
CA MET A 60 9.26 1.50 -5.47
C MET A 60 9.17 0.04 -5.92
N VAL A 61 9.74 -0.25 -7.08
CA VAL A 61 9.77 -1.60 -7.64
C VAL A 61 11.13 -2.20 -7.32
N ILE A 62 11.12 -3.28 -6.56
CA ILE A 62 12.30 -4.10 -6.31
C ILE A 62 12.23 -5.25 -7.31
N ARG A 63 13.22 -5.34 -8.21
CA ARG A 63 13.34 -6.48 -9.11
C ARG A 63 13.85 -7.65 -8.31
N ASP A 64 13.28 -8.84 -8.54
CA ASP A 64 13.87 -10.05 -8.03
C ASP A 64 15.23 -10.22 -8.72
N SER A 65 16.30 -10.34 -7.94
CA SER A 65 17.58 -10.74 -8.50
C SER A 65 17.41 -12.20 -8.90
N VAL A 66 17.44 -12.49 -10.19
CA VAL A 66 17.58 -13.85 -10.68
C VAL A 66 18.94 -14.34 -10.18
N GLU A 67 18.96 -15.32 -9.28
CA GLU A 67 20.14 -16.18 -9.07
C GLU A 67 20.35 -17.08 -10.28
#